data_AF-A0A355EST1-F1
#
_entry.id   AF-A0A355EST1-F1
#
_cell.length_a   1.000
_cell.length_b   1.000
_cell.length_c   1.000
_cell.angle_alpha   90.00
_cell.angle_beta   90.00
_cell.angle_gamma   90.00
#
_symmetry.space_group_name_H-M   'P 1'
#
loop_
_entity.id
_entity.type
_entity.pdbx_description
1 polymer ?
#
loop_
_entity_poly.entity_id
_entity_poly.type
_entity_poly.pdbx_seq_one_letter_code
_entity_poly.pdbx_strand_id
1 'polypeptide(L)' 'MSQDAYRSRTPLLLGLGLVLLTCAVYQPVQTHPFISFDDSLYVTGNRHVQQGLSWGGFLWAWQANVASNWHP' A
#
# COMPACT_ATOMS: atom_id res chain seq x y z
N MET A 1 -7.16 -38.58 17.02
CA MET A 1 -5.76 -38.15 16.91
C MET A 1 -5.77 -36.83 16.14
N SER A 2 -5.72 -35.68 16.84
CA SER A 2 -5.93 -34.36 16.23
C SER A 2 -4.71 -33.92 15.43
N GLN A 3 -4.93 -33.40 14.22
CA GLN A 3 -3.89 -32.97 13.28
C GLN A 3 -3.19 -31.66 13.71
N ASP A 4 -3.51 -31.13 14.88
CA ASP A 4 -3.09 -29.80 15.34
C ASP A 4 -1.61 -29.74 15.77
N ALA A 5 -0.97 -30.89 15.99
CA ALA A 5 0.38 -30.98 16.56
C ALA A 5 1.54 -30.80 15.56
N TYR A 6 1.29 -30.68 14.25
CA TYR A 6 2.35 -30.60 13.22
C TYR A 6 2.27 -29.35 12.34
N ARG A 7 1.85 -28.20 12.88
CA ARG A 7 2.01 -26.90 12.18
C ARG A 7 3.41 -26.36 12.44
N SER A 8 4.33 -26.61 11.51
CA SER A 8 5.64 -25.94 11.50
C SER A 8 5.46 -24.43 11.48
N ARG A 9 6.17 -23.71 12.38
CA ARG A 9 6.17 -22.24 12.41
C ARG A 9 7.01 -21.62 11.30
N THR A 10 7.79 -22.43 10.57
CA THR A 10 8.73 -21.97 9.54
C THR A 10 8.09 -21.10 8.47
N PRO A 11 6.92 -21.42 7.87
CA PRO A 11 6.31 -20.57 6.84
C PRO A 11 5.94 -19.19 7.37
N LEU A 12 5.47 -19.11 8.62
CA LEU A 12 5.13 -17.84 9.27
C LEU A 12 6.39 -17.00 9.54
N LEU A 13 7.47 -17.63 9.98
CA LEU A 13 8.75 -16.94 10.19
C LEU A 13 9.35 -16.43 8.88
N LEU A 14 9.29 -17.22 7.80
CA LEU A 14 9.74 -16.79 6.48
C LEU A 14 8.87 -15.64 5.94
N GLY A 15 7.54 -15.74 6.08
CA GLY A 15 6.62 -14.68 5.68
C GLY A 15 6.87 -13.38 6.46
N LEU A 16 7.07 -13.45 7.78
CA LEU A 16 7.40 -12.29 8.59
C LEU A 16 8.76 -11.70 8.20
N GLY A 17 9.78 -12.53 7.98
CA GLY A 17 11.08 -12.10 7.49
C GLY A 17 10.99 -11.36 6.16
N LEU A 18 10.15 -11.85 5.23
CA LEU A 18 9.91 -11.20 3.95
C LEU A 18 9.27 -9.81 4.14
N VAL A 19 8.22 -9.69 4.97
CA VAL A 19 7.59 -8.39 5.26
C VAL A 19 8.58 -7.40 5.85
N LEU A 20 9.38 -7.82 6.83
CA LEU A 20 10.37 -6.96 7.47
C LEU A 20 11.47 -6.51 6.49
N LEU A 21 11.96 -7.41 5.64
CA LEU A 21 12.95 -7.08 4.62
C LEU A 21 12.39 -6.08 3.60
N THR A 22 11.15 -6.29 3.13
CA THR A 22 10.48 -5.34 2.23
C THR A 22 10.33 -3.96 2.89
N CYS A 23 9.86 -3.89 4.13
CA CYS A 23 9.76 -2.62 4.86
C CYS A 23 11.12 -1.93 5.02
N ALA A 24 12.19 -2.68 5.31
CA ALA A 24 13.54 -2.14 5.45
C ALA A 24 14.06 -1.54 4.13
N VAL A 25 13.87 -2.25 3.01
CA VAL A 25 14.28 -1.77 1.68
C VAL A 25 13.51 -0.51 1.27
N TYR A 26 12.22 -0.44 1.58
CA TYR A 26 11.36 0.68 1.18
C TYR A 26 11.31 1.84 2.18
N GLN A 27 12.01 1.76 3.33
CA GLN A 27 12.01 2.81 4.36
C GLN A 27 12.31 4.22 3.79
N PRO A 28 13.28 4.42 2.87
CA PRO A 28 13.61 5.75 2.35
C PRO A 28 12.49 6.44 1.56
N VAL A 29 11.50 5.69 1.05
CA VAL A 29 10.39 6.24 0.25
C VAL A 29 9.60 7.30 1.01
N GLN A 30 9.56 7.23 2.34
CA GLN A 30 8.84 8.20 3.18
C GLN A 30 9.42 9.62 3.11
N THR A 31 10.67 9.78 2.69
CA THR A 31 11.38 11.06 2.68
C THR A 31 11.79 11.54 1.28
N HIS A 32 11.58 10.73 0.25
CA HIS A 32 11.84 11.15 -1.12
C HIS A 32 10.84 12.25 -1.54
N PRO A 33 11.29 13.30 -2.27
CA PRO A 33 10.40 14.35 -2.72
C PRO A 33 9.47 13.85 -3.84
N PHE A 34 8.31 14.47 -3.93
CA PHE A 34 7.45 14.35 -5.11
C PHE A 34 8.10 15.05 -6.32
N ILE A 35 7.85 14.53 -7.51
CA ILE A 35 8.30 15.10 -8.78
C ILE A 35 7.11 15.66 -9.57
N SER A 36 7.38 16.69 -10.37
CA SER A 36 6.36 17.38 -11.19
C SER A 36 6.06 16.63 -12.49
N PHE A 37 5.77 15.33 -12.40
CA PHE A 37 5.22 14.55 -13.50
C PHE A 37 3.71 14.39 -13.28
N ASP A 38 3.31 13.45 -12.42
CA ASP A 38 1.89 13.14 -12.20
C ASP A 38 1.47 13.36 -10.73
N ASP A 39 2.43 13.60 -9.84
CA ASP A 39 2.20 13.66 -8.38
C ASP A 39 1.26 14.80 -7.98
N SER A 40 1.27 15.90 -8.75
CA SER A 40 0.34 17.02 -8.54
C SER A 40 -1.11 16.62 -8.76
N LEU A 41 -1.37 15.66 -9.65
CA LEU A 41 -2.71 15.20 -10.00
C LEU A 41 -3.16 14.05 -9.11
N TYR A 42 -2.29 13.06 -8.88
CA TYR A 42 -2.67 11.85 -8.16
C TYR A 42 -2.45 11.92 -6.65
N VAL A 43 -1.53 12.77 -6.16
CA VAL A 43 -1.12 12.76 -4.75
C VAL A 43 -1.38 14.11 -4.09
N THR A 44 -0.64 15.15 -4.47
CA THR A 44 -0.62 16.42 -3.70
C THR A 44 -1.86 17.28 -3.95
N GLY A 45 -2.45 17.21 -5.15
CA GLY A 45 -3.71 17.88 -5.49
C GLY A 45 -4.97 17.02 -5.29
N ASN A 46 -4.83 15.73 -4.97
CA ASN A 46 -5.97 14.84 -4.84
C ASN A 46 -6.53 14.82 -3.42
N ARG A 47 -7.66 15.51 -3.22
CA ARG A 47 -8.34 15.57 -1.91
C ARG A 47 -8.67 14.20 -1.30
N HIS A 48 -8.98 13.19 -2.12
CA HIS A 48 -9.33 11.86 -1.62
C HIS A 48 -8.11 11.13 -1.06
N VAL A 49 -6.92 11.38 -1.63
CA VAL A 49 -5.65 10.85 -1.14
C VAL A 49 -5.17 11.65 0.08
N GLN A 50 -5.28 12.98 0.05
CA GLN A 50 -4.86 13.85 1.16
C GLN A 50 -5.67 13.62 2.45
N GLN A 51 -6.91 13.14 2.35
CA GLN A 51 -7.74 12.76 3.50
C GLN A 51 -7.27 11.47 4.20
N GLY A 52 -6.30 10.76 3.63
CA GLY A 52 -5.83 9.48 4.16
C GLY A 52 -6.85 8.36 4.01
N LEU A 53 -6.68 7.31 4.84
CA LEU A 53 -7.58 6.16 4.84
C LEU A 53 -8.97 6.56 5.33
N SER A 54 -9.91 6.64 4.40
CA SER A 54 -11.32 6.95 4.68
C SER A 54 -12.23 6.00 3.91
N TRP A 55 -13.42 5.72 4.45
CA TRP A 55 -14.40 4.89 3.75
C TRP A 55 -14.85 5.51 2.42
N GLY A 56 -14.99 6.83 2.38
CA GLY A 56 -15.28 7.57 1.16
C GLY A 56 -14.16 7.46 0.12
N GLY A 57 -12.90 7.54 0.54
CA GLY A 57 -11.74 7.33 -0.33
C GLY A 57 -11.65 5.90 -0.88
N PHE A 58 -11.95 4.90 -0.04
CA PHE A 58 -11.99 3.50 -0.45
C PHE A 58 -13.01 3.25 -1.57
N LEU A 59 -14.25 3.71 -1.41
CA LEU A 59 -15.27 3.57 -2.45
C LEU A 59 -14.97 4.41 -3.70
N TRP A 60 -14.36 5.58 -3.50
CA TRP A 60 -13.95 6.46 -4.59
C TRP A 60 -12.88 5.82 -5.47
N ALA A 61 -11.86 5.18 -4.90
CA ALA A 61 -10.74 4.59 -5.65
C ALA A 61 -11.23 3.62 -6.75
N TRP A 62 -12.25 2.81 -6.44
CA TRP A 62 -12.82 1.84 -7.39
C TRP A 62 -13.57 2.46 -8.58
N GLN A 63 -13.85 3.76 -8.53
CA GLN A 63 -14.65 4.49 -9.52
C GLN A 63 -13.92 5.74 -10.04
N ALA A 64 -12.72 6.02 -9.54
CA ALA A 64 -12.03 7.29 -9.70
C ALA A 64 -11.44 7.46 -11.10
N ASN A 65 -12.01 8.33 -11.94
CA ASN A 65 -11.36 8.77 -13.17
C ASN A 65 -10.57 10.07 -12.91
N VAL A 66 -9.27 9.95 -12.63
CA VAL A 66 -8.36 11.09 -12.38
C VAL A 66 -7.29 11.12 -13.46
N ALA A 67 -6.99 12.31 -13.99
CA ALA A 67 -5.92 12.53 -14.97
C ALA A 67 -5.96 11.55 -16.17
N SER A 68 -7.17 11.35 -16.70
CA SER A 68 -7.50 10.59 -17.91
C SER A 68 -7.24 9.08 -17.89
N ASN A 69 -6.62 8.53 -16.84
CA ASN A 69 -6.39 7.10 -16.68
C ASN A 69 -7.08 6.57 -15.42
N TRP A 70 -7.69 5.40 -15.52
CA TRP A 70 -8.21 4.69 -14.35
C TRP A 70 -7.20 3.63 -13.90
N HIS A 71 -6.93 3.58 -12.60
CA HIS A 71 -6.11 2.56 -11.97
C HIS A 71 -6.95 1.92 -10.85
N PRO A 72 -7.18 0.59 -10.86
CA PRO A 72 -7.94 -0.11 -9.82
C PRO A 72 -7.32 -0.02 -8.43
#